data_AF-A0A1D2N694-F1
#
_entry.id   AF-A0A1D2N694-F1
#
_cell.length_a   1.000
_cell.length_b   1.000
_cell.length_c   1.000
_cell.angle_alpha   90.00
_cell.angle_beta   90.00
_cell.angle_gamma   90.00
#
_symmetry.space_group_name_H-M   'P 1'
#
loop_
_entity.id
_entity.type
_entity.pdbx_description
1 polymer ?
#
loop_
_entity_poly.entity_id
_entity_poly.type
_entity_poly.pdbx_seq_one_letter_code
_entity_poly.pdbx_strand_id
1 'polypeptide(L)'
;MLSRLKQPFISACLQSSFVPKSQVNCLTIVVSNLRHWNPIFSSCFSDYRSLSTSSCSKTRELLGRFSSVLHTPPFFRQSTSTGHPVRFPTNIGDSPDPKKRKMTSITTVQKGSLNKLDYRIYYRNETGPISPFHDIPLRAATGTNIFNMVVEVPRWTNAKMEIATKEPLNPIKQDIKKGQLRYVANCFPHHGYIWNYGALPQTWENPNYTDESTNCKGDNDPIDVCEIGGRIQPRGAVVQVKILGCFALIDEGETDWKLLAVDVNDPMADKLNDINDIEKLMPGYLRATVEWFRIYKIPDGKPENQFAFNGEPKNAAFALNIIEETHKFWQELSQKRVNNDGELALERTTDANSPFNMSVADAEGIVNGNPEAGSPGPVDPFVDKWHYITVNPNGS
;
A
#
# COMPACT_ATOMS: atom_id res chain seq x y z
N MET A 1 -1.27 -16.81 -62.76
CA MET A 1 -0.71 -18.10 -63.24
C MET A 1 0.48 -18.50 -62.36
N LEU A 2 0.78 -19.80 -62.27
CA LEU A 2 2.09 -20.43 -61.94
C LEU A 2 2.97 -19.74 -60.86
N SER A 3 3.21 -20.16 -59.60
CA SER A 3 3.07 -21.42 -58.80
C SER A 3 4.39 -22.16 -58.49
N ARG A 4 4.66 -22.38 -57.17
CA ARG A 4 5.42 -23.53 -56.58
C ARG A 4 6.95 -23.58 -56.87
N LEU A 5 7.85 -24.26 -56.13
CA LEU A 5 7.90 -24.93 -54.80
C LEU A 5 9.41 -25.23 -54.51
N LYS A 6 9.99 -25.04 -53.30
CA LYS A 6 10.21 -25.98 -52.16
C LYS A 6 11.30 -25.33 -51.25
N GLN A 7 11.28 -25.34 -49.91
CA GLN A 7 11.26 -26.41 -48.87
C GLN A 7 12.64 -27.04 -48.55
N PRO A 8 12.91 -27.48 -47.29
CA PRO A 8 14.20 -27.20 -46.61
C PRO A 8 15.09 -28.43 -46.30
N PHE A 9 16.24 -28.18 -45.65
CA PHE A 9 17.16 -29.21 -45.12
C PHE A 9 16.72 -29.81 -43.76
N ILE A 10 17.30 -30.98 -43.46
CA ILE A 10 16.81 -31.95 -42.45
C ILE A 10 17.82 -32.17 -41.32
N SER A 11 17.32 -32.58 -40.15
CA SER A 11 18.07 -32.96 -38.94
C SER A 11 19.01 -34.17 -39.13
N ALA A 12 20.03 -34.28 -38.27
CA ALA A 12 20.79 -35.50 -38.06
C ALA A 12 21.02 -35.74 -36.55
N CYS A 13 20.58 -36.89 -36.05
CA CYS A 13 20.83 -37.34 -34.68
C CYS A 13 22.21 -38.02 -34.57
N LEU A 14 22.77 -38.06 -33.35
CA LEU A 14 23.68 -39.14 -32.95
C LEU A 14 23.41 -39.55 -31.50
N GLN A 15 23.68 -40.82 -31.18
CA GLN A 15 23.22 -41.50 -29.96
C GLN A 15 24.38 -41.79 -29.00
N SER A 16 24.12 -41.69 -27.69
CA SER A 16 24.71 -42.53 -26.64
C SER A 16 24.02 -42.23 -25.29
N SER A 17 24.06 -43.07 -24.25
CA SER A 17 24.14 -44.54 -24.15
C SER A 17 23.72 -44.94 -22.71
N PHE A 18 23.41 -46.21 -22.49
CA PHE A 18 22.83 -46.77 -21.25
C PHE A 18 23.56 -46.43 -19.93
N VAL A 19 22.76 -46.32 -18.86
CA VAL A 19 23.18 -46.23 -17.44
C VAL A 19 23.33 -47.63 -16.83
N PRO A 20 24.30 -47.81 -15.90
CA PRO A 20 24.06 -48.70 -14.75
C PRO A 20 24.44 -48.10 -13.38
N LYS A 21 23.62 -48.50 -12.40
CA LYS A 21 23.62 -48.25 -10.94
C LYS A 21 25.00 -48.26 -10.23
N SER A 22 25.14 -47.48 -9.15
CA SER A 22 25.08 -47.98 -7.75
C SER A 22 25.37 -46.88 -6.69
N GLN A 23 25.15 -47.18 -5.40
CA GLN A 23 25.29 -46.26 -4.27
C GLN A 23 26.64 -46.40 -3.55
N VAL A 24 27.19 -45.29 -3.04
CA VAL A 24 28.03 -45.26 -1.81
C VAL A 24 27.73 -43.97 -1.03
N ASN A 25 27.52 -44.06 0.29
CA ASN A 25 27.51 -42.92 1.21
C ASN A 25 28.88 -42.76 1.88
N CYS A 26 29.43 -41.54 1.99
CA CYS A 26 30.18 -41.09 3.19
C CYS A 26 30.53 -39.59 3.22
N LEU A 27 29.86 -38.90 4.13
CA LEU A 27 30.28 -37.84 5.06
C LEU A 27 31.74 -37.24 5.04
N THR A 28 31.78 -35.90 5.24
CA THR A 28 32.70 -35.08 6.10
C THR A 28 34.07 -34.50 5.61
N ILE A 29 34.24 -33.18 5.85
CA ILE A 29 35.46 -32.29 5.98
C ILE A 29 36.47 -32.27 4.79
N VAL A 30 37.15 -31.17 4.37
CA VAL A 30 37.82 -30.03 5.06
C VAL A 30 37.72 -28.71 4.23
N VAL A 31 38.10 -27.57 4.82
CA VAL A 31 38.02 -26.19 4.29
C VAL A 31 39.32 -25.71 3.58
N SER A 32 39.18 -24.73 2.67
CA SER A 32 40.20 -23.77 2.14
C SER A 32 41.39 -24.26 1.28
N ASN A 33 41.53 -23.68 0.07
CA ASN A 33 42.59 -22.71 -0.29
C ASN A 33 42.39 -22.18 -1.74
N LEU A 34 42.20 -20.86 -1.92
CA LEU A 34 43.20 -19.83 -2.32
C LEU A 34 43.56 -19.73 -3.82
N ARG A 35 43.00 -18.68 -4.46
CA ARG A 35 43.60 -17.71 -5.43
C ARG A 35 44.51 -18.21 -6.57
N HIS A 36 44.21 -17.76 -7.80
CA HIS A 36 45.08 -16.95 -8.69
C HIS A 36 44.15 -16.20 -9.69
N TRP A 37 44.09 -14.86 -9.72
CA TRP A 37 44.95 -13.88 -10.44
C TRP A 37 44.70 -13.75 -11.95
N ASN A 38 44.03 -12.67 -12.39
CA ASN A 38 44.69 -11.56 -13.12
C ASN A 38 43.76 -10.34 -13.35
N PRO A 39 44.24 -9.08 -13.18
CA PRO A 39 43.53 -7.86 -13.61
C PRO A 39 44.31 -7.05 -14.68
N ILE A 40 43.60 -6.30 -15.55
CA ILE A 40 44.21 -5.28 -16.41
C ILE A 40 43.29 -4.06 -16.55
N PHE A 41 43.69 -2.91 -16.01
CA PHE A 41 43.87 -1.62 -16.72
C PHE A 41 44.00 -0.45 -15.71
N SER A 42 45.07 0.33 -15.85
CA SER A 42 45.20 1.67 -15.26
C SER A 42 46.37 2.41 -15.91
N SER A 43 46.13 3.64 -16.38
CA SER A 43 47.18 4.60 -16.72
C SER A 43 46.61 6.01 -16.93
N CYS A 44 46.86 6.92 -16.00
CA CYS A 44 47.34 8.28 -16.28
C CYS A 44 47.70 9.06 -15.00
N PHE A 45 48.67 9.97 -15.17
CA PHE A 45 49.32 10.89 -14.24
C PHE A 45 48.38 11.54 -13.19
N SER A 46 48.74 11.74 -11.91
CA SER A 46 50.00 12.13 -11.24
C SER A 46 50.32 13.63 -11.30
N ASP A 47 50.18 14.32 -10.16
CA ASP A 47 51.19 15.19 -9.51
C ASP A 47 50.55 16.33 -8.66
N TYR A 48 50.84 16.35 -7.36
CA TYR A 48 51.39 17.51 -6.61
C TYR A 48 51.55 17.21 -5.11
N ARG A 49 52.74 17.48 -4.53
CA ARG A 49 52.95 17.50 -3.06
C ARG A 49 54.29 18.16 -2.68
N SER A 50 54.29 19.17 -1.81
CA SER A 50 55.40 19.51 -0.89
C SER A 50 55.09 20.78 -0.08
N LEU A 51 55.96 21.07 0.91
CA LEU A 51 56.02 22.25 1.81
C LEU A 51 54.89 22.37 2.86
N SER A 52 55.13 22.85 4.10
CA SER A 52 56.33 22.82 4.97
C SER A 52 55.93 23.24 6.40
N THR A 53 56.67 22.85 7.45
CA THR A 53 56.32 23.10 8.87
C THR A 53 57.17 24.16 9.58
N SER A 54 56.55 24.93 10.48
CA SER A 54 57.17 25.80 11.52
C SER A 54 56.16 25.95 12.69
N SER A 55 56.50 25.69 13.97
CA SER A 55 57.32 26.49 14.93
C SER A 55 56.58 27.79 15.37
N CYS A 56 56.39 28.23 16.63
CA CYS A 56 56.79 27.91 18.03
C CYS A 56 56.72 29.25 18.81
N SER A 57 56.28 29.46 20.08
CA SER A 57 55.57 28.72 21.14
C SER A 57 55.17 29.75 22.26
N LYS A 58 54.90 29.31 23.52
CA LYS A 58 54.58 30.09 24.77
C LYS A 58 53.10 30.52 24.93
N THR A 59 52.49 30.62 26.13
CA THR A 59 52.96 30.36 27.52
C THR A 59 51.83 29.91 28.48
N ARG A 60 52.24 29.17 29.52
CA ARG A 60 51.77 29.09 30.93
C ARG A 60 51.08 30.37 31.49
N GLU A 61 50.29 30.34 32.57
CA GLU A 61 49.88 29.31 33.57
C GLU A 61 48.43 29.64 34.09
N LEU A 62 47.81 29.18 35.19
CA LEU A 62 48.22 28.54 36.46
C LEU A 62 47.11 27.55 36.98
N LEU A 63 46.84 27.49 38.29
CA LEU A 63 46.00 26.50 39.01
C LEU A 63 45.38 27.11 40.29
N GLY A 64 44.31 26.50 40.86
CA GLY A 64 44.02 26.75 42.30
C GLY A 64 42.70 26.31 42.96
N ARG A 65 42.53 25.01 43.28
CA ARG A 65 41.72 24.48 44.44
C ARG A 65 40.18 24.66 44.33
N PHE A 66 39.30 23.94 45.06
CA PHE A 66 39.41 23.11 46.28
C PHE A 66 38.93 21.63 46.08
N SER A 67 38.94 20.83 47.16
CA SER A 67 38.63 19.38 47.18
C SER A 67 37.91 18.96 48.46
N SER A 68 37.26 17.77 48.42
CA SER A 68 36.64 16.97 49.51
C SER A 68 35.45 17.65 50.25
N VAL A 69 34.48 16.94 50.88
CA VAL A 69 34.56 15.80 51.82
C VAL A 69 33.30 14.89 51.75
N LEU A 70 33.47 13.58 52.03
CA LEU A 70 32.40 12.57 52.25
C LEU A 70 31.88 12.60 53.70
N HIS A 71 30.64 12.13 53.99
CA HIS A 71 30.31 11.38 55.24
C HIS A 71 28.90 10.73 55.23
N THR A 72 28.76 9.64 56.00
CA THR A 72 27.55 8.94 56.49
C THR A 72 27.94 8.27 57.84
N PRO A 73 27.15 7.43 58.54
CA PRO A 73 25.69 7.18 58.63
C PRO A 73 25.22 7.49 60.09
N PRO A 74 24.54 6.63 60.90
CA PRO A 74 23.39 5.72 60.72
C PRO A 74 22.22 6.03 61.71
N PHE A 75 21.13 5.24 61.70
CA PHE A 75 20.63 4.51 62.90
C PHE A 75 19.58 3.43 62.54
N PHE A 76 19.29 2.52 63.49
CA PHE A 76 18.50 1.30 63.29
C PHE A 76 17.57 1.05 64.50
N ARG A 77 16.32 0.59 64.28
CA ARG A 77 15.48 0.02 65.36
C ARG A 77 14.42 -0.94 64.83
N GLN A 78 14.24 -2.07 65.52
CA GLN A 78 13.19 -3.06 65.26
C GLN A 78 12.03 -2.90 66.25
N SER A 79 10.85 -3.37 65.85
CA SER A 79 9.85 -3.95 66.76
C SER A 79 9.02 -5.01 66.03
N THR A 80 8.39 -5.91 66.77
CA THR A 80 7.77 -7.15 66.28
C THR A 80 6.28 -7.22 66.62
N SER A 81 5.44 -7.80 65.75
CA SER A 81 4.57 -8.94 66.12
C SER A 81 3.68 -9.48 64.99
N THR A 82 3.55 -10.81 64.97
CA THR A 82 2.48 -11.69 64.45
C THR A 82 1.06 -11.13 64.26
N GLY A 83 0.29 -11.62 63.26
CA GLY A 83 -1.17 -11.33 63.26
C GLY A 83 -2.12 -11.78 62.11
N HIS A 84 -2.01 -12.99 61.53
CA HIS A 84 -3.03 -13.66 60.66
C HIS A 84 -3.44 -12.99 59.30
N PRO A 85 -3.94 -13.79 58.32
CA PRO A 85 -4.39 -13.28 57.02
C PRO A 85 -5.92 -13.06 56.94
N VAL A 86 -6.36 -11.90 56.46
CA VAL A 86 -7.76 -11.65 56.09
C VAL A 86 -7.92 -11.82 54.58
N ARG A 87 -8.73 -12.81 54.16
CA ARG A 87 -9.18 -12.92 52.77
C ARG A 87 -10.25 -11.87 52.49
N PHE A 88 -10.01 -10.99 51.52
CA PHE A 88 -11.06 -10.22 50.87
C PHE A 88 -11.45 -10.90 49.54
N PRO A 89 -12.74 -11.02 49.21
CA PRO A 89 -13.18 -11.69 47.99
C PRO A 89 -12.99 -10.80 46.76
N THR A 90 -12.24 -11.28 45.77
CA THR A 90 -12.19 -10.68 44.44
C THR A 90 -13.47 -11.01 43.67
N ASN A 91 -14.47 -10.12 43.75
CA ASN A 91 -15.62 -10.10 42.84
C ASN A 91 -16.20 -8.68 42.79
N ILE A 92 -15.60 -7.83 41.97
CA ILE A 92 -16.26 -6.69 41.35
C ILE A 92 -16.24 -7.01 39.86
N GLY A 93 -17.41 -7.20 39.26
CA GLY A 93 -17.51 -7.46 37.83
C GLY A 93 -17.22 -6.19 37.04
N ASP A 94 -16.41 -6.30 35.99
CA ASP A 94 -16.18 -5.20 35.06
C ASP A 94 -17.50 -4.82 34.37
N SER A 95 -18.05 -3.66 34.74
CA SER A 95 -19.16 -3.05 34.02
C SER A 95 -18.64 -2.54 32.68
N PRO A 96 -19.17 -2.99 31.53
CA PRO A 96 -18.62 -2.61 30.23
C PRO A 96 -18.83 -1.12 29.94
N ASP A 97 -17.73 -0.38 29.77
CA ASP A 97 -17.73 1.01 29.33
C ASP A 97 -18.42 1.13 27.95
N PRO A 98 -19.57 1.82 27.84
CA PRO A 98 -20.33 1.89 26.61
C PRO A 98 -19.66 2.71 25.49
N LYS A 99 -18.46 3.28 25.72
CA LYS A 99 -17.73 4.07 24.71
C LYS A 99 -16.61 3.33 23.99
N LYS A 100 -16.33 2.06 24.32
CA LYS A 100 -15.45 1.20 23.53
C LYS A 100 -16.26 0.26 22.62
N ARG A 101 -16.74 0.79 21.49
CA ARG A 101 -17.22 -0.04 20.38
C ARG A 101 -16.04 -0.85 19.86
N LYS A 102 -15.92 -2.10 20.32
CA LYS A 102 -14.92 -3.07 19.87
C LYS A 102 -14.94 -3.11 18.34
N MET A 103 -13.79 -2.89 17.70
CA MET A 103 -13.65 -3.10 16.25
C MET A 103 -14.06 -4.53 15.95
N THR A 104 -15.08 -4.71 15.10
CA THR A 104 -15.37 -6.02 14.52
C THR A 104 -14.14 -6.44 13.75
N SER A 105 -13.53 -7.57 14.12
CA SER A 105 -12.27 -8.00 13.51
C SER A 105 -12.48 -8.37 12.04
N ILE A 106 -12.14 -7.43 11.16
CA ILE A 106 -12.20 -7.68 9.71
C ILE A 106 -11.05 -8.61 9.34
N THR A 107 -11.38 -9.66 8.61
CA THR A 107 -10.47 -10.67 8.09
C THR A 107 -10.75 -10.91 6.61
N THR A 108 -9.82 -11.52 5.89
CA THR A 108 -9.96 -11.80 4.45
C THR A 108 -9.89 -13.28 4.15
N VAL A 109 -10.62 -13.70 3.11
CA VAL A 109 -10.59 -15.06 2.55
C VAL A 109 -10.20 -14.95 1.08
N GLN A 110 -9.12 -15.64 0.72
CA GLN A 110 -8.66 -15.72 -0.67
C GLN A 110 -9.35 -16.89 -1.38
N LYS A 111 -9.76 -16.66 -2.62
CA LYS A 111 -10.35 -17.63 -3.54
C LYS A 111 -9.67 -17.52 -4.91
N GLY A 112 -9.72 -18.58 -5.72
CA GLY A 112 -8.96 -18.69 -6.96
C GLY A 112 -7.45 -18.72 -6.73
N SER A 113 -6.65 -18.41 -7.75
CA SER A 113 -5.19 -18.43 -7.64
C SER A 113 -4.58 -17.06 -7.96
N LEU A 114 -3.74 -16.51 -7.07
CA LEU A 114 -3.02 -15.26 -7.32
C LEU A 114 -2.34 -15.28 -8.71
N ASN A 115 -2.35 -14.16 -9.45
CA ASN A 115 -1.90 -14.07 -10.85
C ASN A 115 -2.71 -14.96 -11.83
N LYS A 116 -4.00 -15.20 -11.57
CA LYS A 116 -4.98 -15.77 -12.52
C LYS A 116 -6.30 -14.99 -12.43
N LEU A 117 -7.13 -15.09 -13.48
CA LEU A 117 -8.39 -14.35 -13.63
C LEU A 117 -9.44 -14.72 -12.55
N ASP A 118 -9.30 -15.87 -11.91
CA ASP A 118 -10.19 -16.38 -10.85
C ASP A 118 -9.86 -15.82 -9.45
N TYR A 119 -8.74 -15.11 -9.27
CA TYR A 119 -8.32 -14.65 -7.95
C TYR A 119 -9.27 -13.60 -7.38
N ARG A 120 -9.71 -13.82 -6.14
CA ARG A 120 -10.57 -12.91 -5.37
C ARG A 120 -10.15 -12.87 -3.91
N ILE A 121 -10.25 -11.70 -3.29
CA ILE A 121 -10.11 -11.52 -1.85
C ILE A 121 -11.44 -10.99 -1.31
N TYR A 122 -12.20 -11.87 -0.65
CA TYR A 122 -13.44 -11.54 0.04
C TYR A 122 -13.15 -11.10 1.48
N TYR A 123 -14.04 -10.27 2.03
CA TYR A 123 -13.94 -9.76 3.40
C TYR A 123 -14.94 -10.47 4.32
N ARG A 124 -14.58 -10.59 5.60
CA ARG A 124 -15.42 -11.19 6.64
C ARG A 124 -15.27 -10.45 7.97
N ASN A 125 -16.33 -10.44 8.78
CA ASN A 125 -16.33 -9.94 10.15
C ASN A 125 -16.88 -11.00 11.14
N GLU A 126 -17.30 -10.58 12.33
CA GLU A 126 -17.91 -11.47 13.34
C GLU A 126 -19.30 -12.02 12.95
N THR A 127 -19.96 -11.47 11.92
CA THR A 127 -21.32 -11.87 11.49
C THR A 127 -21.37 -12.66 10.18
N GLY A 128 -20.36 -12.56 9.30
CA GLY A 128 -20.34 -13.26 8.02
C GLY A 128 -19.36 -12.67 7.00
N PRO A 129 -19.50 -13.01 5.70
CA PRO A 129 -18.91 -12.24 4.61
C PRO A 129 -19.49 -10.82 4.55
N ILE A 130 -18.68 -9.85 4.12
CA ILE A 130 -19.06 -8.44 4.03
C ILE A 130 -18.52 -7.80 2.74
N SER A 131 -19.16 -6.73 2.25
CA SER A 131 -18.63 -5.90 1.16
C SER A 131 -17.57 -4.90 1.68
N PRO A 132 -16.36 -4.83 1.10
CA PRO A 132 -15.40 -3.79 1.46
C PRO A 132 -15.85 -2.40 1.03
N PHE A 133 -16.63 -2.28 -0.05
CA PHE A 133 -17.16 -1.01 -0.54
C PHE A 133 -18.30 -0.47 0.35
N HIS A 134 -19.05 -1.34 1.05
CA HIS A 134 -20.34 -0.95 1.63
C HIS A 134 -20.54 -1.26 3.11
N ASP A 135 -19.99 -2.38 3.61
CA ASP A 135 -20.16 -2.81 5.00
C ASP A 135 -19.04 -2.32 5.94
N ILE A 136 -17.87 -1.95 5.39
CA ILE A 136 -16.79 -1.32 6.18
C ILE A 136 -17.15 0.16 6.40
N PRO A 137 -17.22 0.67 7.64
CA PRO A 137 -17.51 2.08 7.88
C PRO A 137 -16.42 3.02 7.35
N LEU A 138 -16.78 4.13 6.70
CA LEU A 138 -15.83 5.16 6.23
C LEU A 138 -14.90 5.66 7.35
N ARG A 139 -15.47 6.03 8.49
CA ARG A 139 -14.75 6.58 9.65
C ARG A 139 -14.52 5.48 10.70
N ALA A 140 -13.28 5.34 11.16
CA ALA A 140 -12.89 4.34 12.16
C ALA A 140 -13.56 4.57 13.53
N ALA A 141 -13.87 5.83 13.86
CA ALA A 141 -14.73 6.18 14.99
C ALA A 141 -15.61 7.39 14.64
N THR A 142 -16.85 7.40 15.15
CA THR A 142 -17.79 8.50 14.92
C THR A 142 -17.24 9.81 15.49
N GLY A 143 -17.26 10.88 14.69
CA GLY A 143 -16.75 12.19 15.10
C GLY A 143 -15.22 12.35 15.04
N THR A 144 -14.47 11.38 14.51
CA THR A 144 -13.02 11.52 14.28
C THR A 144 -12.71 11.62 12.79
N ASN A 145 -11.64 12.36 12.44
CA ASN A 145 -11.07 12.40 11.09
C ASN A 145 -10.05 11.27 10.87
N ILE A 146 -10.32 10.10 11.45
CA ILE A 146 -9.59 8.86 11.19
C ILE A 146 -10.49 7.95 10.38
N PHE A 147 -9.99 7.53 9.22
CA PHE A 147 -10.75 6.78 8.23
C PHE A 147 -10.25 5.33 8.15
N ASN A 148 -11.12 4.40 7.79
CA ASN A 148 -10.67 3.08 7.36
C ASN A 148 -10.30 3.19 5.88
N MET A 149 -9.11 2.74 5.50
CA MET A 149 -8.68 2.55 4.11
C MET A 149 -8.64 1.07 3.79
N VAL A 150 -9.12 0.69 2.62
CA VAL A 150 -9.02 -0.66 2.07
C VAL A 150 -7.76 -0.74 1.20
N VAL A 151 -6.78 -1.56 1.57
CA VAL A 151 -5.50 -1.64 0.84
C VAL A 151 -5.60 -2.64 -0.32
N GLU A 152 -5.50 -2.12 -1.53
CA GLU A 152 -5.62 -2.89 -2.77
C GLU A 152 -4.27 -3.23 -3.40
N VAL A 153 -3.30 -2.31 -3.38
CA VAL A 153 -1.96 -2.52 -3.94
C VAL A 153 -0.88 -2.17 -2.92
N PRO A 154 -0.17 -3.19 -2.36
CA PRO A 154 1.01 -2.97 -1.53
C PRO A 154 2.10 -2.20 -2.28
N ARG A 155 2.80 -1.32 -1.56
CA ARG A 155 3.92 -0.54 -2.12
C ARG A 155 4.97 -1.44 -2.78
N TRP A 156 5.51 -0.97 -3.89
CA TRP A 156 6.48 -1.66 -4.75
C TRP A 156 5.96 -2.98 -5.33
N THR A 157 4.66 -3.05 -5.62
CA THR A 157 4.07 -4.11 -6.46
C THR A 157 3.35 -3.52 -7.66
N ASN A 158 3.23 -4.33 -8.74
CA ASN A 158 2.79 -3.87 -10.05
C ASN A 158 1.36 -4.27 -10.42
N ALA A 159 0.83 -5.36 -9.86
CA ALA A 159 -0.52 -5.84 -10.18
C ALA A 159 -1.56 -4.78 -9.81
N LYS A 160 -2.26 -4.19 -10.79
CA LYS A 160 -3.41 -3.31 -10.51
C LYS A 160 -4.53 -4.20 -9.99
N MET A 161 -4.74 -4.11 -8.70
CA MET A 161 -5.81 -4.77 -7.98
C MET A 161 -6.78 -3.70 -7.51
N GLU A 162 -8.06 -4.05 -7.43
CA GLU A 162 -9.17 -3.13 -7.24
C GLU A 162 -10.32 -3.86 -6.53
N ILE A 163 -11.08 -3.14 -5.70
CA ILE A 163 -12.42 -3.53 -5.26
C ILE A 163 -13.28 -3.76 -6.53
N ALA A 164 -13.83 -4.96 -6.69
CA ALA A 164 -14.68 -5.26 -7.82
C ALA A 164 -16.07 -4.61 -7.66
N THR A 165 -16.18 -3.31 -7.93
CA THR A 165 -17.42 -2.52 -7.78
C THR A 165 -18.61 -3.09 -8.56
N LYS A 166 -18.35 -3.90 -9.60
CA LYS A 166 -19.35 -4.57 -10.46
C LYS A 166 -19.54 -6.08 -10.16
N GLU A 167 -19.01 -6.60 -9.05
CA GLU A 167 -19.19 -8.00 -8.60
C GLU A 167 -19.80 -8.08 -7.19
N PRO A 168 -20.73 -9.03 -6.90
CA PRO A 168 -21.35 -9.15 -5.58
C PRO A 168 -20.36 -9.34 -4.43
N LEU A 169 -20.62 -8.66 -3.30
CA LEU A 169 -19.72 -8.50 -2.14
C LEU A 169 -18.39 -7.77 -2.46
N ASN A 170 -18.26 -7.18 -3.65
CA ASN A 170 -17.16 -6.35 -4.13
C ASN A 170 -15.75 -6.84 -3.74
N PRO A 171 -15.39 -8.13 -3.96
CA PRO A 171 -14.08 -8.66 -3.60
C PRO A 171 -12.95 -7.90 -4.31
N ILE A 172 -11.77 -7.83 -3.69
CA ILE A 172 -10.59 -7.35 -4.42
C ILE A 172 -10.19 -8.37 -5.49
N LYS A 173 -10.02 -7.92 -6.74
CA LYS A 173 -9.56 -8.70 -7.89
C LYS A 173 -8.43 -7.98 -8.62
N GLN A 174 -7.89 -8.58 -9.68
CA GLN A 174 -6.98 -7.89 -10.61
C GLN A 174 -7.76 -7.31 -11.79
N ASP A 175 -7.40 -6.09 -12.22
CA ASP A 175 -7.88 -5.45 -13.45
C ASP A 175 -7.52 -6.33 -14.67
N ILE A 176 -8.42 -6.41 -15.65
CA ILE A 176 -8.29 -7.24 -16.85
C ILE A 176 -8.31 -6.36 -18.11
N LYS A 177 -7.12 -6.07 -18.65
CA LYS A 177 -6.93 -5.25 -19.84
C LYS A 177 -6.74 -6.14 -21.08
N LYS A 178 -7.65 -6.03 -22.06
CA LYS A 178 -7.64 -6.84 -23.31
C LYS A 178 -7.64 -8.36 -23.05
N GLY A 179 -8.31 -8.82 -22.00
CA GLY A 179 -8.37 -10.24 -21.60
C GLY A 179 -7.14 -10.76 -20.86
N GLN A 180 -6.18 -9.91 -20.51
CA GLN A 180 -5.00 -10.24 -19.72
C GLN A 180 -4.98 -9.47 -18.40
N LEU A 181 -4.35 -10.04 -17.38
CA LEU A 181 -4.14 -9.40 -16.08
C LEU A 181 -3.30 -8.13 -16.22
N ARG A 182 -3.76 -7.01 -15.70
CA ARG A 182 -3.07 -5.71 -15.81
C ARG A 182 -2.00 -5.56 -14.73
N TYR A 183 -0.82 -5.12 -15.17
CA TYR A 183 0.28 -4.70 -14.31
C TYR A 183 0.71 -3.29 -14.72
N VAL A 184 0.94 -2.40 -13.75
CA VAL A 184 1.48 -1.06 -13.99
C VAL A 184 2.99 -1.15 -14.21
N ALA A 185 3.51 -0.42 -15.20
CA ALA A 185 4.91 -0.48 -15.61
C ALA A 185 5.84 0.33 -14.69
N ASN A 186 7.09 -0.11 -14.56
CA ASN A 186 8.12 0.59 -13.79
C ASN A 186 8.63 1.81 -14.57
N CYS A 187 8.10 2.98 -14.26
CA CYS A 187 8.46 4.24 -14.92
C CYS A 187 9.61 4.89 -14.16
N PHE A 188 10.85 4.81 -14.70
CA PHE A 188 12.07 5.19 -13.98
C PHE A 188 12.00 6.61 -13.39
N PRO A 189 12.25 6.81 -12.08
CA PRO A 189 12.86 5.87 -11.10
C PRO A 189 11.88 4.99 -10.29
N HIS A 190 10.59 5.00 -10.61
CA HIS A 190 9.52 4.41 -9.79
C HIS A 190 9.28 2.92 -10.05
N HIS A 191 9.40 2.09 -9.02
CA HIS A 191 9.12 0.65 -9.05
C HIS A 191 7.70 0.37 -8.55
N GLY A 192 6.82 -0.13 -9.43
CA GLY A 192 5.41 -0.35 -9.15
C GLY A 192 4.68 0.90 -8.62
N TYR A 193 3.68 0.70 -7.77
CA TYR A 193 3.06 1.77 -6.97
C TYR A 193 4.02 2.22 -5.86
N ILE A 194 4.21 3.53 -5.69
CA ILE A 194 5.16 4.09 -4.69
C ILE A 194 4.53 4.40 -3.32
N TRP A 195 3.26 4.01 -3.13
CA TRP A 195 2.48 4.04 -1.88
C TRP A 195 1.92 2.66 -1.58
N ASN A 196 1.39 2.45 -0.37
CA ASN A 196 0.30 1.49 -0.25
C ASN A 196 -0.94 2.18 -0.82
N TYR A 197 -1.62 1.54 -1.77
CA TYR A 197 -2.68 2.13 -2.57
C TYR A 197 -4.00 1.37 -2.37
N GLY A 198 -5.11 2.06 -2.57
CA GLY A 198 -6.47 1.53 -2.51
C GLY A 198 -7.44 2.63 -2.07
N ALA A 199 -8.71 2.30 -1.84
CA ALA A 199 -9.75 3.31 -1.65
C ALA A 199 -10.24 3.48 -0.20
N LEU A 200 -11.02 4.55 0.04
CA LEU A 200 -11.92 4.62 1.18
C LEU A 200 -13.22 3.82 0.90
N PRO A 201 -13.80 3.16 1.91
CA PRO A 201 -15.09 2.50 1.79
C PRO A 201 -16.22 3.52 1.99
N GLN A 202 -17.40 3.22 1.44
CA GLN A 202 -18.60 4.07 1.55
C GLN A 202 -18.46 5.48 0.93
N THR A 203 -17.62 5.64 -0.08
CA THR A 203 -17.41 6.87 -0.88
C THR A 203 -17.54 6.55 -2.36
N TRP A 204 -18.05 7.48 -3.19
CA TRP A 204 -18.26 7.24 -4.63
C TRP A 204 -18.06 8.51 -5.46
N GLU A 205 -17.23 8.42 -6.50
CA GLU A 205 -16.97 9.45 -7.51
C GLU A 205 -18.11 9.44 -8.55
N ASN A 206 -19.21 10.15 -8.27
CA ASN A 206 -20.45 10.06 -9.04
C ASN A 206 -20.28 10.52 -10.52
N PRO A 207 -20.44 9.64 -11.53
CA PRO A 207 -20.24 9.98 -12.94
C PRO A 207 -21.35 10.86 -13.52
N ASN A 208 -22.41 11.14 -12.76
CA ASN A 208 -23.47 12.08 -13.14
C ASN A 208 -23.28 13.48 -12.54
N TYR A 209 -22.33 13.65 -11.61
CA TYR A 209 -21.90 14.95 -11.10
C TYR A 209 -20.70 15.47 -11.90
N THR A 210 -20.59 16.78 -12.06
CA THR A 210 -19.40 17.44 -12.61
C THR A 210 -18.76 18.26 -11.51
N ASP A 211 -17.53 17.92 -11.14
CA ASP A 211 -16.79 18.59 -10.07
C ASP A 211 -16.31 19.99 -10.50
N GLU A 212 -16.50 20.98 -9.62
CA GLU A 212 -16.15 22.38 -9.88
C GLU A 212 -14.64 22.64 -9.97
N SER A 213 -13.81 21.73 -9.41
CA SER A 213 -12.35 21.86 -9.39
C SER A 213 -11.69 21.44 -10.71
N THR A 214 -12.19 20.36 -11.30
CA THR A 214 -11.67 19.70 -12.50
C THR A 214 -12.46 20.04 -13.77
N ASN A 215 -13.74 20.40 -13.63
CA ASN A 215 -14.72 20.46 -14.72
C ASN A 215 -14.87 19.10 -15.45
N CYS A 216 -14.63 18.00 -14.73
CA CYS A 216 -14.78 16.62 -15.19
C CYS A 216 -15.88 15.89 -14.39
N LYS A 217 -16.26 14.68 -14.83
CA LYS A 217 -17.21 13.80 -14.13
C LYS A 217 -16.46 12.73 -13.35
N GLY A 218 -16.97 12.32 -12.19
CA GLY A 218 -16.37 11.23 -11.39
C GLY A 218 -16.21 9.92 -12.17
N ASP A 219 -15.18 9.14 -11.84
CA ASP A 219 -14.78 7.89 -12.52
C ASP A 219 -15.69 6.66 -12.25
N ASN A 220 -16.73 6.82 -11.41
CA ASN A 220 -17.70 5.81 -10.98
C ASN A 220 -17.21 4.81 -9.92
N ASP A 221 -15.99 4.94 -9.40
CA ASP A 221 -15.40 4.05 -8.38
C ASP A 221 -15.28 4.76 -6.99
N PRO A 222 -14.71 4.13 -5.94
CA PRO A 222 -14.58 4.73 -4.61
C PRO A 222 -13.28 5.56 -4.47
N ILE A 223 -13.35 6.72 -3.80
CA ILE A 223 -12.23 7.68 -3.74
C ILE A 223 -10.89 7.07 -3.28
N ASP A 224 -9.85 7.38 -4.04
CA ASP A 224 -8.54 6.73 -3.97
C ASP A 224 -7.61 7.30 -2.90
N VAL A 225 -6.74 6.45 -2.34
CA VAL A 225 -5.84 6.77 -1.22
C VAL A 225 -4.41 6.28 -1.49
N CYS A 226 -3.47 7.21 -1.39
CA CYS A 226 -2.04 6.98 -1.35
C CYS A 226 -1.55 7.05 0.12
N GLU A 227 -1.33 5.89 0.73
CA GLU A 227 -0.84 5.77 2.11
C GLU A 227 0.70 5.71 2.15
N ILE A 228 1.28 6.70 2.86
CA ILE A 228 2.68 7.09 2.72
C ILE A 228 3.62 6.53 3.81
N GLY A 229 3.08 5.80 4.80
CA GLY A 229 3.80 5.29 5.97
C GLY A 229 4.91 4.28 5.65
N GLY A 230 5.86 4.13 6.57
CA GLY A 230 7.07 3.30 6.37
C GLY A 230 6.79 1.80 6.23
N ARG A 231 5.65 1.32 6.72
CA ARG A 231 5.17 -0.06 6.55
C ARG A 231 4.74 -0.32 5.09
N ILE A 232 5.03 -1.52 4.57
CA ILE A 232 4.32 -2.04 3.39
C ILE A 232 3.11 -2.81 3.91
N GLN A 233 1.90 -2.36 3.59
CA GLN A 233 0.65 -2.96 4.06
C GLN A 233 0.30 -4.17 3.19
N PRO A 234 -0.22 -5.28 3.75
CA PRO A 234 -0.58 -6.45 2.97
C PRO A 234 -1.86 -6.19 2.15
N ARG A 235 -1.97 -6.85 0.99
CA ARG A 235 -3.15 -6.76 0.13
C ARG A 235 -4.38 -7.27 0.87
N GLY A 236 -5.46 -6.50 0.82
CA GLY A 236 -6.68 -6.79 1.55
C GLY A 236 -6.72 -6.29 3.00
N ALA A 237 -5.70 -5.56 3.46
CA ALA A 237 -5.73 -4.95 4.79
C ALA A 237 -6.82 -3.88 4.88
N VAL A 238 -7.37 -3.70 6.09
CA VAL A 238 -8.17 -2.52 6.46
C VAL A 238 -7.35 -1.76 7.51
N VAL A 239 -6.86 -0.59 7.14
CA VAL A 239 -5.93 0.20 7.96
C VAL A 239 -6.56 1.52 8.36
N GLN A 240 -6.21 2.03 9.55
CA GLN A 240 -6.75 3.28 10.07
C GLN A 240 -5.82 4.43 9.69
N VAL A 241 -6.31 5.40 8.92
CA VAL A 241 -5.48 6.46 8.33
C VAL A 241 -5.94 7.87 8.72
N LYS A 242 -4.98 8.77 8.82
CA LYS A 242 -5.20 10.22 8.92
C LYS A 242 -4.94 10.85 7.55
N ILE A 243 -5.88 11.65 7.06
CA ILE A 243 -5.78 12.38 5.78
C ILE A 243 -4.89 13.61 5.96
N LEU A 244 -4.01 13.84 4.98
CA LEU A 244 -3.01 14.92 4.95
C LEU A 244 -3.29 15.92 3.82
N GLY A 245 -3.99 15.50 2.76
CA GLY A 245 -4.29 16.33 1.60
C GLY A 245 -4.80 15.49 0.42
N CYS A 246 -4.85 16.09 -0.77
CA CYS A 246 -5.20 15.38 -2.01
C CYS A 246 -4.61 16.03 -3.27
N PHE A 247 -4.58 15.27 -4.37
CA PHE A 247 -4.42 15.77 -5.73
C PHE A 247 -5.72 15.57 -6.52
N ALA A 248 -6.00 16.50 -7.43
CA ALA A 248 -7.07 16.40 -8.41
C ALA A 248 -6.49 15.87 -9.74
N LEU A 249 -6.48 14.55 -9.93
CA LEU A 249 -6.10 13.95 -11.21
C LEU A 249 -7.27 14.09 -12.20
N ILE A 250 -6.92 14.20 -13.47
CA ILE A 250 -7.87 14.05 -14.58
C ILE A 250 -7.38 12.85 -15.40
N ASP A 251 -7.95 11.68 -15.12
CA ASP A 251 -7.58 10.41 -15.74
C ASP A 251 -8.47 10.21 -16.98
N GLU A 252 -7.88 10.36 -18.18
CA GLU A 252 -8.56 10.23 -19.48
C GLU A 252 -9.82 11.09 -19.76
N GLY A 253 -10.16 12.01 -18.85
CA GLY A 253 -11.29 12.94 -18.96
C GLY A 253 -12.24 12.89 -17.76
N GLU A 254 -12.00 11.97 -16.82
CA GLU A 254 -12.77 11.77 -15.61
C GLU A 254 -12.04 12.38 -14.39
N THR A 255 -12.82 12.82 -13.40
CA THR A 255 -12.37 13.33 -12.10
C THR A 255 -11.92 12.15 -11.27
N ASP A 256 -10.70 12.24 -10.75
CA ASP A 256 -10.06 11.17 -10.01
C ASP A 256 -9.28 11.77 -8.82
N TRP A 257 -9.86 11.74 -7.62
CA TRP A 257 -9.25 12.35 -6.43
C TRP A 257 -8.29 11.39 -5.72
N LYS A 258 -6.99 11.67 -5.82
CA LYS A 258 -5.94 10.92 -5.10
C LYS A 258 -5.68 11.55 -3.73
N LEU A 259 -6.27 10.99 -2.68
CA LEU A 259 -6.01 11.38 -1.29
C LEU A 259 -4.58 11.00 -0.87
N LEU A 260 -3.96 11.82 -0.02
CA LEU A 260 -2.71 11.51 0.68
C LEU A 260 -3.01 11.23 2.15
N ALA A 261 -2.55 10.09 2.66
CA ALA A 261 -2.83 9.65 4.01
C ALA A 261 -1.64 8.94 4.67
N VAL A 262 -1.71 8.74 5.99
CA VAL A 262 -0.74 7.96 6.77
C VAL A 262 -1.45 7.07 7.78
N ASP A 263 -1.00 5.81 7.93
CA ASP A 263 -1.42 4.90 9.01
C ASP A 263 -1.22 5.58 10.38
N VAL A 264 -2.26 5.63 11.21
CA VAL A 264 -2.20 6.23 12.56
C VAL A 264 -1.21 5.55 13.50
N ASN A 265 -0.73 4.36 13.13
CA ASN A 265 0.26 3.58 13.86
C ASN A 265 1.70 3.80 13.34
N ASP A 266 1.91 4.66 12.34
CA ASP A 266 3.25 4.96 11.81
C ASP A 266 4.05 5.90 12.73
N PRO A 267 5.37 5.69 12.93
CA PRO A 267 6.24 6.58 13.73
C PRO A 267 6.36 8.04 13.25
N MET A 268 5.84 8.38 12.06
CA MET A 268 5.72 9.74 11.55
C MET A 268 4.30 10.33 11.67
N ALA A 269 3.29 9.55 12.06
CA ALA A 269 1.89 9.99 12.08
C ALA A 269 1.67 11.27 12.91
N ASP A 270 2.25 11.39 14.10
CA ASP A 270 2.14 12.60 14.95
C ASP A 270 2.79 13.85 14.33
N LYS A 271 3.73 13.67 13.39
CA LYS A 271 4.51 14.75 12.76
C LYS A 271 3.93 15.20 11.42
N LEU A 272 3.11 14.37 10.80
CA LEU A 272 2.40 14.62 9.54
C LEU A 272 0.96 15.01 9.87
N ASN A 273 0.61 16.29 9.80
CA ASN A 273 -0.74 16.76 10.14
C ASN A 273 -1.44 17.53 9.02
N ASP A 274 -0.69 18.07 8.08
CA ASP A 274 -1.20 18.69 6.85
C ASP A 274 -0.20 18.49 5.70
N ILE A 275 -0.62 18.78 4.47
CA ILE A 275 0.14 18.56 3.22
C ILE A 275 1.58 19.12 3.28
N ASN A 276 1.76 20.25 3.95
CA ASN A 276 3.05 20.94 4.10
C ASN A 276 4.07 20.17 4.96
N ASP A 277 3.62 19.29 5.87
CA ASP A 277 4.53 18.43 6.64
C ASP A 277 5.16 17.33 5.76
N ILE A 278 4.49 16.91 4.68
CA ILE A 278 5.04 15.91 3.75
C ILE A 278 6.29 16.46 3.07
N GLU A 279 6.24 17.61 2.38
CA GLU A 279 7.41 18.16 1.69
C GLU A 279 8.54 18.57 2.66
N LYS A 280 8.19 18.92 3.89
CA LYS A 280 9.13 19.27 4.97
C LYS A 280 9.87 18.08 5.58
N LEU A 281 9.25 16.89 5.61
CA LEU A 281 9.81 15.67 6.21
C LEU A 281 10.25 14.62 5.16
N MET A 282 9.70 14.71 3.95
CA MET A 282 9.85 13.81 2.82
C MET A 282 10.01 14.64 1.53
N PRO A 283 11.07 15.49 1.42
CA PRO A 283 11.23 16.44 0.32
C PRO A 283 11.28 15.75 -1.05
N GLY A 284 10.53 16.30 -2.00
CA GLY A 284 10.34 15.79 -3.36
C GLY A 284 9.28 14.70 -3.48
N TYR A 285 8.66 14.23 -2.39
CA TYR A 285 7.68 13.14 -2.43
C TYR A 285 6.38 13.56 -3.13
N LEU A 286 5.91 14.80 -2.90
CA LEU A 286 4.72 15.33 -3.59
C LEU A 286 4.96 15.45 -5.10
N ARG A 287 6.16 15.91 -5.50
CA ARG A 287 6.57 15.97 -6.92
C ARG A 287 6.65 14.57 -7.54
N ALA A 288 7.16 13.57 -6.82
CA ALA A 288 7.17 12.18 -7.29
C ALA A 288 5.75 11.62 -7.48
N THR A 289 4.79 12.01 -6.64
CA THR A 289 3.37 11.66 -6.82
C THR A 289 2.78 12.21 -8.10
N VAL A 290 2.96 13.51 -8.35
CA VAL A 290 2.48 14.16 -9.59
C VAL A 290 3.14 13.53 -10.82
N GLU A 291 4.44 13.26 -10.76
CA GLU A 291 5.21 12.62 -11.82
C GLU A 291 4.68 11.20 -12.13
N TRP A 292 4.46 10.36 -11.11
CA TRP A 292 3.97 8.99 -11.27
C TRP A 292 2.59 8.95 -11.95
N PHE A 293 1.60 9.68 -11.42
CA PHE A 293 0.25 9.68 -11.97
C PHE A 293 0.16 10.34 -13.35
N ARG A 294 1.07 11.27 -13.69
CA ARG A 294 1.20 11.83 -15.04
C ARG A 294 1.66 10.79 -16.06
N ILE A 295 2.61 9.92 -15.71
CA ILE A 295 3.33 9.07 -16.68
C ILE A 295 2.94 7.58 -16.70
N TYR A 296 2.27 7.04 -15.67
CA TYR A 296 2.11 5.58 -15.50
C TYR A 296 1.42 4.84 -16.65
N LYS A 297 0.61 5.54 -17.48
CA LYS A 297 -0.07 4.97 -18.65
C LYS A 297 0.62 5.23 -20.00
N ILE A 298 1.70 6.01 -20.05
CA ILE A 298 2.49 6.21 -21.29
C ILE A 298 3.07 4.89 -21.82
N PRO A 299 3.57 3.95 -20.98
CA PRO A 299 3.93 2.60 -21.39
C PRO A 299 2.80 1.80 -22.08
N ASP A 300 1.54 2.11 -21.74
CA ASP A 300 0.33 1.50 -22.32
C ASP A 300 -0.13 2.22 -23.62
N GLY A 301 0.60 3.24 -24.08
CA GLY A 301 0.26 4.05 -25.26
C GLY A 301 -0.81 5.12 -25.03
N LYS A 302 -1.01 5.56 -23.78
CA LYS A 302 -1.87 6.71 -23.43
C LYS A 302 -1.05 8.02 -23.40
N PRO A 303 -1.69 9.20 -23.51
CA PRO A 303 -1.04 10.49 -23.26
C PRO A 303 -0.65 10.67 -21.78
N GLU A 304 0.04 11.76 -21.49
CA GLU A 304 0.23 12.26 -20.12
C GLU A 304 -1.13 12.63 -19.49
N ASN A 305 -1.42 12.11 -18.29
CA ASN A 305 -2.58 12.54 -17.53
C ASN A 305 -2.42 13.99 -17.05
N GLN A 306 -3.55 14.69 -16.92
CA GLN A 306 -3.60 16.08 -16.50
C GLN A 306 -4.02 16.20 -15.04
N PHE A 307 -3.86 17.39 -14.46
CA PHE A 307 -4.30 17.69 -13.10
C PHE A 307 -5.00 19.04 -13.09
N ALA A 308 -6.04 19.19 -12.28
CA ALA A 308 -6.51 20.52 -11.93
C ALA A 308 -5.48 21.24 -11.05
N PHE A 309 -5.62 22.57 -10.93
CA PHE A 309 -4.73 23.42 -10.14
C PHE A 309 -3.23 23.29 -10.51
N ASN A 310 -2.90 22.96 -11.77
CA ASN A 310 -1.56 22.66 -12.26
C ASN A 310 -0.84 21.49 -11.53
N GLY A 311 -1.57 20.66 -10.79
CA GLY A 311 -1.00 19.59 -9.95
C GLY A 311 -0.55 20.06 -8.56
N GLU A 312 -0.87 21.29 -8.15
CA GLU A 312 -0.66 21.75 -6.76
C GLU A 312 -1.61 21.01 -5.80
N PRO A 313 -1.10 20.29 -4.78
CA PRO A 313 -1.93 19.53 -3.87
C PRO A 313 -2.78 20.43 -2.98
N LYS A 314 -3.90 19.91 -2.50
CA LYS A 314 -4.75 20.57 -1.51
C LYS A 314 -4.48 20.02 -0.11
N ASN A 315 -4.77 20.86 0.88
CA ASN A 315 -4.54 20.59 2.28
C ASN A 315 -5.57 19.61 2.87
N ALA A 316 -5.32 19.11 4.08
CA ALA A 316 -6.19 18.14 4.74
C ALA A 316 -7.65 18.65 4.87
N ALA A 317 -7.84 19.94 5.13
CA ALA A 317 -9.17 20.55 5.24
C ALA A 317 -9.97 20.49 3.93
N PHE A 318 -9.32 20.71 2.78
CA PHE A 318 -9.97 20.57 1.47
C PHE A 318 -10.28 19.09 1.18
N ALA A 319 -9.32 18.20 1.39
CA ALA A 319 -9.49 16.76 1.16
C ALA A 319 -10.63 16.15 1.98
N LEU A 320 -10.83 16.61 3.23
CA LEU A 320 -11.96 16.22 4.08
C LEU A 320 -13.33 16.63 3.49
N ASN A 321 -13.43 17.74 2.76
CA ASN A 321 -14.68 18.14 2.11
C ASN A 321 -15.02 17.19 0.94
N ILE A 322 -14.03 16.84 0.11
CA ILE A 322 -14.19 15.88 -1.00
C ILE A 322 -14.61 14.50 -0.48
N ILE A 323 -14.07 14.06 0.67
CA ILE A 323 -14.47 12.81 1.32
C ILE A 323 -15.94 12.87 1.79
N GLU A 324 -16.40 13.96 2.38
CA GLU A 324 -17.81 14.09 2.80
C GLU A 324 -18.76 14.19 1.59
N GLU A 325 -18.33 14.79 0.48
CA GLU A 325 -19.11 14.85 -0.77
C GLU A 325 -19.23 13.48 -1.45
N THR A 326 -18.11 12.79 -1.67
CA THR A 326 -18.12 11.42 -2.21
C THR A 326 -18.84 10.43 -1.27
N HIS A 327 -18.77 10.63 0.05
CA HIS A 327 -19.58 9.88 1.02
C HIS A 327 -21.07 10.15 0.85
N LYS A 328 -21.48 11.41 0.69
CA LYS A 328 -22.87 11.80 0.43
C LYS A 328 -23.39 11.18 -0.88
N PHE A 329 -22.59 11.20 -1.97
CA PHE A 329 -22.97 10.52 -3.21
C PHE A 329 -23.17 9.01 -3.00
N TRP A 330 -22.28 8.35 -2.25
CA TRP A 330 -22.46 6.94 -1.88
C TRP A 330 -23.71 6.69 -1.01
N GLN A 331 -24.07 7.61 -0.11
CA GLN A 331 -25.30 7.51 0.69
C GLN A 331 -26.54 7.59 -0.20
N GLU A 332 -26.55 8.48 -1.20
CA GLU A 332 -27.65 8.64 -2.14
C GLU A 332 -27.81 7.42 -3.07
N LEU A 333 -26.69 6.89 -3.59
CA LEU A 333 -26.60 5.62 -4.31
C LEU A 333 -27.14 4.45 -3.47
N SER A 334 -26.62 4.29 -2.25
CA SER A 334 -26.96 3.19 -1.33
C SER A 334 -28.41 3.17 -0.86
N GLN A 335 -29.13 4.29 -1.04
CA GLN A 335 -30.55 4.45 -0.70
C GLN A 335 -31.46 4.48 -1.94
N LYS A 336 -30.94 4.13 -3.14
CA LYS A 336 -31.68 4.16 -4.42
C LYS A 336 -32.25 5.55 -4.77
N ARG A 337 -31.62 6.63 -4.28
CA ARG A 337 -31.98 8.02 -4.65
C ARG A 337 -31.36 8.43 -5.98
N VAL A 338 -30.21 7.85 -6.32
CA VAL A 338 -29.55 7.93 -7.63
C VAL A 338 -29.62 6.53 -8.27
N ASN A 339 -29.88 6.50 -9.57
CA ASN A 339 -29.82 5.28 -10.37
C ASN A 339 -28.38 5.06 -10.88
N ASN A 340 -27.90 3.82 -10.86
CA ASN A 340 -26.60 3.40 -11.40
C ASN A 340 -26.74 2.48 -12.64
N ASP A 341 -27.95 2.36 -13.19
CA ASP A 341 -28.32 1.50 -14.32
C ASP A 341 -27.93 0.02 -14.16
N GLY A 342 -27.72 -0.43 -12.92
CA GLY A 342 -27.26 -1.77 -12.59
C GLY A 342 -25.77 -2.02 -12.80
N GLU A 343 -24.95 -0.99 -13.04
CA GLU A 343 -23.51 -1.16 -13.25
C GLU A 343 -22.75 -1.61 -12.01
N LEU A 344 -23.12 -1.10 -10.83
CA LEU A 344 -22.44 -1.41 -9.58
C LEU A 344 -23.24 -2.45 -8.78
N ALA A 345 -22.54 -3.43 -8.22
CA ALA A 345 -23.09 -4.42 -7.30
C ALA A 345 -23.17 -3.78 -5.91
N LEU A 346 -24.39 -3.46 -5.47
CA LEU A 346 -24.65 -2.66 -4.27
C LEU A 346 -24.98 -3.49 -3.02
N GLU A 347 -24.95 -4.82 -3.15
CA GLU A 347 -25.30 -5.80 -2.13
C GLU A 347 -24.36 -5.78 -0.91
N ARG A 348 -24.96 -5.85 0.27
CA ARG A 348 -24.28 -5.70 1.57
C ARG A 348 -25.00 -6.49 2.66
N THR A 349 -24.38 -6.66 3.82
CA THR A 349 -24.79 -7.66 4.82
C THR A 349 -24.98 -7.10 6.24
N THR A 350 -24.52 -5.88 6.52
CA THR A 350 -24.49 -5.30 7.88
C THR A 350 -25.57 -4.26 8.16
N ASP A 351 -26.28 -3.77 7.14
CA ASP A 351 -27.43 -2.88 7.27
C ASP A 351 -28.73 -3.55 6.79
N ALA A 352 -29.45 -4.14 7.74
CA ALA A 352 -30.74 -4.80 7.52
C ALA A 352 -31.86 -3.87 7.01
N ASN A 353 -31.66 -2.54 7.04
CA ASN A 353 -32.61 -1.56 6.50
C ASN A 353 -32.26 -1.15 5.05
N SER A 354 -31.10 -1.55 4.54
CA SER A 354 -30.66 -1.22 3.19
C SER A 354 -31.57 -1.89 2.15
N PRO A 355 -31.98 -1.17 1.08
CA PRO A 355 -32.71 -1.76 -0.04
C PRO A 355 -31.83 -2.70 -0.90
N PHE A 356 -30.61 -2.99 -0.45
CA PHE A 356 -29.65 -3.94 -1.02
C PHE A 356 -29.14 -4.97 0.02
N ASN A 357 -29.84 -5.15 1.15
CA ASN A 357 -29.43 -6.12 2.16
C ASN A 357 -29.56 -7.58 1.66
N MET A 358 -28.45 -8.29 1.64
CA MET A 358 -28.31 -9.71 1.32
C MET A 358 -28.35 -10.56 2.60
N SER A 359 -28.82 -11.81 2.55
CA SER A 359 -28.70 -12.70 3.71
C SER A 359 -27.27 -13.25 3.84
N VAL A 360 -26.83 -13.53 5.07
CA VAL A 360 -25.52 -14.15 5.32
C VAL A 360 -25.39 -15.50 4.59
N ALA A 361 -26.49 -16.24 4.41
CA ALA A 361 -26.47 -17.52 3.69
C ALA A 361 -26.20 -17.34 2.19
N ASP A 362 -26.78 -16.33 1.55
CA ASP A 362 -26.52 -16.02 0.14
C ASP A 362 -25.08 -15.51 -0.05
N ALA A 363 -24.61 -14.68 0.88
CA ALA A 363 -23.24 -14.17 0.89
C ALA A 363 -22.20 -15.30 1.04
N GLU A 364 -22.47 -16.28 1.92
CA GLU A 364 -21.67 -17.50 2.03
C GLU A 364 -21.75 -18.35 0.76
N GLY A 365 -22.91 -18.41 0.10
CA GLY A 365 -23.08 -19.06 -1.21
C GLY A 365 -22.15 -18.47 -2.28
N ILE A 366 -22.02 -17.15 -2.33
CA ILE A 366 -21.11 -16.43 -3.25
C ILE A 366 -19.64 -16.76 -2.93
N VAL A 367 -19.22 -16.63 -1.67
CA VAL A 367 -17.82 -16.90 -1.27
C VAL A 367 -17.43 -18.35 -1.51
N ASN A 368 -18.31 -19.31 -1.18
CA ASN A 368 -18.01 -20.74 -1.28
C ASN A 368 -18.29 -21.33 -2.67
N GLY A 369 -18.99 -20.60 -3.55
CA GLY A 369 -19.12 -20.93 -4.98
C GLY A 369 -17.86 -20.62 -5.80
N ASN A 370 -16.92 -19.84 -5.26
CA ASN A 370 -15.63 -19.57 -5.90
C ASN A 370 -14.59 -20.68 -5.60
N PRO A 371 -13.62 -20.93 -6.51
CA PRO A 371 -12.57 -21.93 -6.28
C PRO A 371 -11.75 -21.66 -5.02
N GLU A 372 -11.28 -22.71 -4.34
CA GLU A 372 -10.39 -22.55 -3.19
C GLU A 372 -9.02 -21.95 -3.57
N ALA A 373 -8.35 -21.36 -2.58
CA ALA A 373 -7.05 -20.72 -2.74
C ALA A 373 -5.99 -21.65 -3.37
N GLY A 374 -5.62 -21.37 -4.61
CA GLY A 374 -4.69 -22.18 -5.40
C GLY A 374 -3.27 -21.60 -5.47
N SER A 375 -2.30 -22.44 -5.89
CA SER A 375 -0.93 -22.00 -6.16
C SER A 375 -0.88 -20.87 -7.20
N PRO A 376 -0.09 -19.80 -6.97
CA PRO A 376 -0.03 -18.66 -7.88
C PRO A 376 0.32 -19.04 -9.32
N GLY A 377 -0.27 -18.30 -10.27
CA GLY A 377 0.15 -18.31 -11.67
C GLY A 377 1.51 -17.62 -11.86
N PRO A 378 2.18 -17.88 -13.00
CA PRO A 378 3.38 -17.14 -13.38
C PRO A 378 3.06 -15.67 -13.65
N VAL A 379 4.02 -14.79 -13.35
CA VAL A 379 4.03 -13.39 -13.79
C VAL A 379 4.91 -13.30 -15.04
N ASP A 380 4.54 -12.47 -16.01
CA ASP A 380 5.38 -12.21 -17.19
C ASP A 380 6.63 -11.42 -16.78
N PRO A 381 7.86 -11.85 -17.11
CA PRO A 381 9.09 -11.09 -16.82
C PRO A 381 9.13 -9.66 -17.39
N PHE A 382 8.26 -9.33 -18.34
CA PHE A 382 8.07 -7.95 -18.79
C PHE A 382 7.57 -7.00 -17.69
N VAL A 383 6.96 -7.51 -16.61
CA VAL A 383 6.54 -6.71 -15.45
C VAL A 383 7.73 -6.07 -14.73
N ASP A 384 8.91 -6.70 -14.76
CA ASP A 384 10.15 -6.14 -14.16
C ASP A 384 10.80 -5.06 -15.05
N LYS A 385 10.27 -4.80 -16.25
CA LYS A 385 10.89 -3.91 -17.23
C LYS A 385 10.83 -2.45 -16.81
N TRP A 386 11.98 -1.78 -16.87
CA TRP A 386 12.08 -0.33 -16.75
C TRP A 386 11.72 0.42 -18.03
N HIS A 387 10.90 1.44 -17.88
CA HIS A 387 10.52 2.41 -18.91
C HIS A 387 11.12 3.77 -18.56
N TYR A 388 12.01 4.27 -19.42
CA TYR A 388 12.60 5.60 -19.30
C TYR A 388 11.74 6.59 -20.08
N ILE A 389 11.04 7.47 -19.38
CA ILE A 389 10.06 8.40 -19.95
C ILE A 389 10.61 9.82 -19.86
N THR A 390 10.75 10.46 -21.02
CA THR A 390 11.11 11.88 -21.09
C THR A 390 9.85 12.72 -21.18
N VAL A 391 9.40 13.25 -20.04
CA VAL A 391 8.32 14.25 -19.97
C VAL A 391 8.80 15.54 -20.65
N ASN A 392 7.98 16.16 -21.50
CA ASN A 392 8.39 17.31 -22.28
C ASN A 392 8.26 18.61 -21.44
N PRO A 393 9.36 19.28 -21.04
CA PRO A 393 9.32 20.28 -19.95
C PRO A 393 8.59 21.58 -20.28
N ASN A 394 8.18 21.79 -21.54
CA ASN A 394 7.54 23.01 -22.03
C ASN A 394 6.03 22.84 -22.33
N GLY A 395 5.50 21.62 -22.27
CA GLY A 395 4.20 21.29 -22.87
C GLY A 395 4.22 21.29 -24.41
N SER A 396 3.07 21.02 -25.02
CA SER A 396 2.82 21.01 -26.47
C SER A 396 1.59 21.83 -26.83
#